data_AF-A0A0L0F873-F1
#
_entry.id   AF-A0A0L0F873-F1
#
_cell.length_a   1.000
_cell.length_b   1.000
_cell.length_c   1.000
_cell.angle_alpha   90.00
_cell.angle_beta   90.00
_cell.angle_gamma   90.00
#
_symmetry.space_group_name_H-M   'P 1'
#
loop_
_entity.id
_entity.type
_entity.pdbx_description
1 polymer ?
#
loop_
_entity_poly.entity_id
_entity_poly.type
_entity_poly.pdbx_seq_one_letter_code
_entity_poly.pdbx_strand_id
1 'polypeptide(L)'
;TTQCDDTVAIGTSAGNTNQNDNAIAIGYNAGQTDQMGSAITIGSDAGKVSQGNGVTIGTMAGRTSQGTHAVAICEGAMYENGGQYSVAVGMSACYSGDGGNCVAIGHGALEFNGATKKYVVALGALAINTVSSNNTITLNATAADLPNAVPDSFMVKPVWNAAGPNALTYNPATGEITYTTSSLDTKENIKEHWG
;
A
#
# COMPACT_ATOMS: atom_id res chain seq x y z
N THR A 1 -5.49 29.43 17.86
CA THR A 1 -5.17 27.99 17.92
C THR A 1 -5.87 27.45 19.14
N THR A 2 -6.87 26.59 18.96
CA THR A 2 -7.43 25.85 20.10
C THR A 2 -6.52 24.64 20.30
N GLN A 3 -5.49 24.81 21.13
CA GLN A 3 -4.57 23.74 21.52
C GLN A 3 -5.22 22.99 22.69
N CYS A 4 -5.50 21.70 22.52
CA CYS A 4 -5.75 20.81 23.65
C CYS A 4 -4.41 20.39 24.29
N ASP A 5 -4.45 19.67 25.41
CA ASP A 5 -3.26 19.32 26.21
C ASP A 5 -2.22 18.53 25.37
N ASP A 6 -0.94 18.86 25.56
CA ASP A 6 0.24 18.22 24.95
C ASP A 6 0.33 18.20 23.41
N THR A 7 -0.17 19.26 22.74
CA THR A 7 -0.14 19.39 21.26
C THR A 7 1.10 20.14 20.72
N VAL A 8 1.54 19.80 19.50
CA VAL A 8 2.59 20.52 18.76
C VAL A 8 2.03 21.08 17.45
N ALA A 9 2.12 22.40 17.24
CA ALA A 9 1.70 23.07 16.00
C ALA A 9 2.78 24.03 15.49
N ILE A 10 3.39 23.71 14.33
CA ILE A 10 4.47 24.52 13.74
C ILE A 10 4.18 24.77 12.26
N GLY A 11 3.86 26.02 11.89
CA GLY A 11 3.59 26.42 10.51
C GLY A 11 2.27 27.19 10.36
N THR A 12 2.14 27.97 9.29
CA THR A 12 0.92 28.75 9.02
C THR A 12 -0.26 27.80 8.82
N SER A 13 -1.33 27.98 9.60
CA SER A 13 -2.55 27.15 9.59
C SER A 13 -2.37 25.67 9.95
N ALA A 14 -1.23 25.29 10.55
CA ALA A 14 -1.06 23.96 11.13
C ALA A 14 -2.05 23.77 12.32
N GLY A 15 -2.84 22.69 12.31
CA GLY A 15 -3.75 22.36 13.42
C GLY A 15 -4.83 23.41 13.70
N ASN A 16 -5.35 24.08 12.67
CA ASN A 16 -6.11 25.33 12.85
C ASN A 16 -7.48 25.16 13.51
N THR A 17 -8.21 24.06 13.24
CA THR A 17 -9.62 23.97 13.68
C THR A 17 -9.98 22.82 14.61
N ASN A 18 -9.11 21.83 14.90
CA ASN A 18 -9.35 20.77 15.90
C ASN A 18 -8.08 19.91 16.12
N GLN A 19 -7.18 20.32 17.03
CA GLN A 19 -6.13 19.43 17.54
C GLN A 19 -6.64 18.75 18.82
N ASN A 20 -7.06 17.48 18.72
CA ASN A 20 -7.35 16.68 19.92
C ASN A 20 -6.05 16.39 20.71
N ASP A 21 -6.16 15.90 21.95
CA ASP A 21 -5.03 15.63 22.85
C ASP A 21 -3.90 14.84 22.16
N ASN A 22 -2.64 15.22 22.44
CA ASN A 22 -1.41 14.57 21.94
C ASN A 22 -1.16 14.64 20.42
N ALA A 23 -1.82 15.54 19.68
CA ALA A 23 -1.62 15.66 18.23
C ALA A 23 -0.35 16.47 17.85
N ILE A 24 0.35 16.06 16.78
CA ILE A 24 1.54 16.75 16.23
C ILE A 24 1.26 17.20 14.80
N ALA A 25 1.33 18.51 14.53
CA ALA A 25 1.16 19.12 13.22
C ALA A 25 2.34 20.06 12.87
N ILE A 26 3.12 19.72 11.85
CA ILE A 26 4.29 20.49 11.42
C ILE A 26 4.25 20.73 9.91
N GLY A 27 3.97 21.95 9.45
CA GLY A 27 3.92 22.35 8.04
C GLY A 27 2.81 23.35 7.69
N TYR A 28 2.88 23.96 6.50
CA TYR A 28 1.81 24.84 5.98
C TYR A 28 0.52 24.03 5.77
N ASN A 29 -0.60 24.43 6.40
CA ASN A 29 -1.89 23.71 6.41
C ASN A 29 -1.84 22.24 6.89
N ALA A 30 -0.79 21.84 7.62
CA ALA A 30 -0.69 20.48 8.17
C ALA A 30 -1.87 20.19 9.11
N GLY A 31 -2.69 19.18 8.77
CA GLY A 31 -3.87 18.76 9.52
C GLY A 31 -4.79 19.91 9.92
N GLN A 32 -5.17 20.73 8.93
CA GLN A 32 -5.91 21.98 9.10
C GLN A 32 -7.29 21.78 9.72
N THR A 33 -8.05 20.76 9.27
CA THR A 33 -9.50 20.72 9.48
C THR A 33 -10.02 19.76 10.55
N ASP A 34 -9.46 18.54 10.69
CA ASP A 34 -9.85 17.57 11.75
C ASP A 34 -8.74 16.54 12.03
N GLN A 35 -8.05 16.67 13.18
CA GLN A 35 -7.13 15.63 13.68
C GLN A 35 -7.79 14.89 14.85
N MET A 36 -7.94 13.57 14.74
CA MET A 36 -8.30 12.73 15.89
C MET A 36 -7.13 12.70 16.91
N GLY A 37 -7.41 12.37 18.18
CA GLY A 37 -6.36 12.35 19.22
C GLY A 37 -5.20 11.41 18.88
N SER A 38 -3.96 11.82 19.19
CA SER A 38 -2.71 11.09 18.88
C SER A 38 -2.29 11.00 17.40
N ALA A 39 -2.85 11.81 16.50
CA ALA A 39 -2.43 11.84 15.10
C ALA A 39 -1.10 12.60 14.89
N ILE A 40 -0.23 12.11 14.00
CA ILE A 40 1.05 12.77 13.63
C ILE A 40 0.97 13.19 12.16
N THR A 41 1.13 14.48 11.89
CA THR A 41 1.16 15.07 10.55
C THR A 41 2.37 15.99 10.37
N ILE A 42 3.22 15.68 9.40
CA ILE A 42 4.42 16.46 9.08
C ILE A 42 4.49 16.67 7.56
N GLY A 43 4.39 17.91 7.07
CA GLY A 43 4.46 18.27 5.65
C GLY A 43 3.46 19.35 5.22
N SER A 44 3.68 19.99 4.06
CA SER A 44 2.74 20.98 3.50
C SER A 44 1.47 20.29 2.98
N ASP A 45 0.29 20.76 3.41
CA ASP A 45 -1.03 20.19 3.11
C ASP A 45 -1.17 18.69 3.46
N ALA A 46 -0.28 18.16 4.29
CA ALA A 46 -0.38 16.80 4.81
C ALA A 46 -1.62 16.67 5.69
N GLY A 47 -2.42 15.61 5.52
CA GLY A 47 -3.59 15.33 6.37
C GLY A 47 -4.64 16.45 6.43
N LYS A 48 -4.69 17.35 5.43
CA LYS A 48 -5.38 18.65 5.49
C LYS A 48 -6.85 18.55 5.91
N VAL A 49 -7.63 17.64 5.31
CA VAL A 49 -9.09 17.59 5.45
C VAL A 49 -9.55 16.69 6.61
N SER A 50 -9.06 15.46 6.70
CA SER A 50 -9.44 14.51 7.76
C SER A 50 -8.34 13.46 7.94
N GLN A 51 -7.74 13.41 9.11
CA GLN A 51 -6.81 12.36 9.49
C GLN A 51 -7.50 11.48 10.54
N GLY A 52 -7.78 10.21 10.23
CA GLY A 52 -8.12 9.22 11.26
C GLY A 52 -6.97 9.08 12.28
N ASN A 53 -7.10 8.18 13.26
CA ASN A 53 -5.99 7.81 14.16
C ASN A 53 -4.80 7.22 13.36
N GLY A 54 -3.91 8.05 12.79
CA GLY A 54 -2.91 7.64 11.80
C GLY A 54 -1.70 8.56 11.72
N VAL A 55 -0.69 8.17 10.92
CA VAL A 55 0.58 8.89 10.75
C VAL A 55 0.76 9.34 9.30
N THR A 56 0.91 10.64 9.09
CA THR A 56 1.15 11.27 7.79
C THR A 56 2.48 12.00 7.79
N ILE A 57 3.39 11.65 6.89
CA ILE A 57 4.68 12.34 6.75
C ILE A 57 4.95 12.58 5.26
N GLY A 58 4.86 13.83 4.79
CA GLY A 58 5.15 14.23 3.40
C GLY A 58 4.18 15.29 2.85
N THR A 59 4.61 16.06 1.85
CA THR A 59 3.76 17.06 1.17
C THR A 59 2.54 16.39 0.51
N MET A 60 1.32 16.89 0.76
CA MET A 60 0.06 16.31 0.25
C MET A 60 -0.21 14.83 0.62
N ALA A 61 0.58 14.21 1.50
CA ALA A 61 0.29 12.87 1.99
C ALA A 61 -1.06 12.88 2.72
N GLY A 62 -1.96 11.94 2.41
CA GLY A 62 -3.28 11.86 3.06
C GLY A 62 -4.16 13.11 2.96
N ARG A 63 -4.01 13.93 1.91
CA ARG A 63 -4.59 15.29 1.85
C ARG A 63 -6.10 15.34 2.09
N THR A 64 -6.86 14.37 1.59
CA THR A 64 -8.34 14.42 1.61
C THR A 64 -9.00 13.45 2.59
N SER A 65 -8.41 12.28 2.87
CA SER A 65 -8.86 11.35 3.92
C SER A 65 -7.86 10.20 4.10
N GLN A 66 -7.32 10.02 5.31
CA GLN A 66 -6.71 8.74 5.72
C GLN A 66 -7.71 7.95 6.55
N GLY A 67 -8.01 6.72 6.13
CA GLY A 67 -8.80 5.80 6.95
C GLY A 67 -8.20 5.60 8.33
N THR A 68 -9.03 5.23 9.31
CA THR A 68 -8.57 4.97 10.69
C THR A 68 -7.43 3.94 10.70
N HIS A 69 -6.36 4.22 11.45
CA HIS A 69 -5.15 3.37 11.57
C HIS A 69 -4.30 3.25 10.31
N ALA A 70 -4.35 4.23 9.41
CA ALA A 70 -3.53 4.23 8.23
C ALA A 70 -2.22 5.03 8.41
N VAL A 71 -1.19 4.66 7.63
CA VAL A 71 0.13 5.29 7.64
C VAL A 71 0.50 5.69 6.21
N ALA A 72 0.66 6.99 5.95
CA ALA A 72 1.12 7.50 4.66
C ALA A 72 2.46 8.23 4.83
N ILE A 73 3.48 7.77 4.11
CA ILE A 73 4.82 8.35 4.12
C ILE A 73 5.22 8.67 2.67
N CYS A 74 5.53 9.95 2.39
CA CYS A 74 5.90 10.59 1.11
C CYS A 74 4.78 11.30 0.33
N GLU A 75 5.16 12.08 -0.70
CA GLU A 75 4.27 12.92 -1.51
C GLU A 75 3.15 12.13 -2.19
N GLY A 76 1.89 12.55 -1.99
CA GLY A 76 0.72 11.97 -2.67
C GLY A 76 0.31 10.55 -2.24
N ALA A 77 0.95 9.96 -1.22
CA ALA A 77 0.52 8.69 -0.66
C ALA A 77 -0.90 8.83 -0.06
N MET A 78 -1.81 7.91 -0.42
CA MET A 78 -3.21 7.91 0.02
C MET A 78 -3.97 9.24 -0.21
N TYR A 79 -3.85 9.81 -1.41
CA TYR A 79 -4.39 11.14 -1.73
C TYR A 79 -5.92 11.24 -1.65
N GLU A 80 -6.69 10.21 -2.05
CA GLU A 80 -8.17 10.29 -2.17
C GLU A 80 -9.01 9.46 -1.18
N ASN A 81 -8.46 8.39 -0.58
CA ASN A 81 -9.02 7.66 0.57
C ASN A 81 -8.19 6.38 0.75
N GLY A 82 -7.22 6.33 1.66
CA GLY A 82 -6.67 5.03 2.01
C GLY A 82 -7.66 4.32 2.94
N GLY A 83 -8.26 3.20 2.52
CA GLY A 83 -9.18 2.46 3.39
C GLY A 83 -8.56 2.14 4.76
N GLN A 84 -9.41 1.84 5.75
CA GLN A 84 -8.97 1.54 7.13
C GLN A 84 -7.84 0.50 7.16
N TYR A 85 -6.86 0.70 8.04
CA TYR A 85 -5.71 -0.18 8.23
C TYR A 85 -4.75 -0.31 7.04
N SER A 86 -4.66 0.69 6.17
CA SER A 86 -3.73 0.65 5.02
C SER A 86 -2.38 1.31 5.32
N VAL A 87 -1.31 0.80 4.73
CA VAL A 87 0.04 1.37 4.84
C VAL A 87 0.55 1.73 3.45
N ALA A 88 0.89 3.00 3.24
CA ALA A 88 1.43 3.52 2.00
C ALA A 88 2.78 4.18 2.23
N VAL A 89 3.82 3.67 1.59
CA VAL A 89 5.19 4.21 1.68
C VAL A 89 5.74 4.38 0.27
N GLY A 90 5.90 5.62 -0.18
CA GLY A 90 6.35 5.94 -1.53
C GLY A 90 5.42 6.91 -2.25
N MET A 91 5.95 7.59 -3.28
CA MET A 91 5.18 8.56 -4.05
C MET A 91 3.99 7.88 -4.76
N SER A 92 2.79 8.44 -4.59
CA SER A 92 1.52 7.92 -5.14
C SER A 92 1.16 6.48 -4.72
N ALA A 93 1.76 5.95 -3.63
CA ALA A 93 1.36 4.66 -3.09
C ALA A 93 -0.09 4.72 -2.56
N CYS A 94 -0.94 3.75 -2.91
CA CYS A 94 -2.38 3.74 -2.56
C CYS A 94 -3.14 5.04 -2.95
N TYR A 95 -2.78 5.70 -4.06
CA TYR A 95 -3.28 7.04 -4.42
C TYR A 95 -4.82 7.17 -4.41
N SER A 96 -5.56 6.20 -4.99
CA SER A 96 -7.03 6.21 -5.09
C SER A 96 -7.76 5.27 -4.11
N GLY A 97 -7.13 5.02 -2.95
CA GLY A 97 -7.24 3.81 -2.13
C GLY A 97 -8.56 3.05 -1.90
N ASP A 98 -8.33 1.87 -1.33
CA ASP A 98 -9.14 0.67 -1.55
C ASP A 98 -10.09 0.41 -0.39
N GLY A 99 -10.88 -0.67 -0.47
CA GLY A 99 -11.85 -1.08 0.55
C GLY A 99 -11.28 -1.49 1.92
N GLY A 100 -10.05 -1.07 2.26
CA GLY A 100 -9.34 -1.34 3.51
C GLY A 100 -8.31 -2.46 3.42
N ASN A 101 -7.43 -2.53 4.43
CA ASN A 101 -6.46 -3.61 4.67
C ASN A 101 -5.43 -3.83 3.54
N CYS A 102 -4.90 -2.76 2.95
CA CYS A 102 -3.90 -2.86 1.88
C CYS A 102 -2.51 -2.35 2.31
N VAL A 103 -1.45 -2.93 1.76
CA VAL A 103 -0.06 -2.50 2.00
C VAL A 103 0.59 -2.18 0.66
N ALA A 104 0.97 -0.92 0.47
CA ALA A 104 1.71 -0.45 -0.69
C ALA A 104 3.05 0.15 -0.27
N ILE A 105 4.14 -0.40 -0.82
CA ILE A 105 5.48 0.13 -0.60
C ILE A 105 6.17 0.26 -1.95
N GLY A 106 6.40 1.50 -2.42
CA GLY A 106 7.04 1.79 -3.71
C GLY A 106 6.33 2.90 -4.49
N HIS A 107 7.03 3.50 -5.45
CA HIS A 107 6.46 4.51 -6.35
C HIS A 107 5.34 3.91 -7.22
N GLY A 108 4.14 4.47 -7.15
CA GLY A 108 2.97 4.02 -7.92
C GLY A 108 2.50 2.60 -7.57
N ALA A 109 2.94 2.04 -6.43
CA ALA A 109 2.42 0.78 -5.93
C ALA A 109 0.96 0.99 -5.52
N LEU A 110 0.05 0.17 -6.06
CA LEU A 110 -1.37 0.27 -5.72
C LEU A 110 -2.03 1.62 -6.11
N GLU A 111 -1.53 2.30 -7.14
CA GLU A 111 -1.95 3.67 -7.50
C GLU A 111 -3.44 3.76 -7.90
N PHE A 112 -3.91 2.82 -8.72
CA PHE A 112 -5.29 2.80 -9.26
C PHE A 112 -6.07 1.56 -8.85
N ASN A 113 -6.02 1.22 -7.56
CA ASN A 113 -6.84 0.14 -7.07
C ASN A 113 -8.28 0.66 -6.81
N GLY A 114 -9.26 0.02 -7.45
CA GLY A 114 -10.66 0.45 -7.37
C GLY A 114 -11.24 0.19 -5.99
N ALA A 115 -12.12 1.09 -5.52
CA ALA A 115 -12.69 1.20 -4.16
C ALA A 115 -13.33 -0.07 -3.53
N THR A 116 -13.33 -1.23 -4.20
CA THR A 116 -13.93 -2.49 -3.73
C THR A 116 -12.93 -3.57 -3.33
N LYS A 117 -11.62 -3.40 -3.61
CA LYS A 117 -10.64 -4.47 -3.34
C LYS A 117 -10.15 -4.46 -1.91
N LYS A 118 -9.86 -5.65 -1.36
CA LYS A 118 -9.40 -5.83 0.02
C LYS A 118 -8.27 -6.85 0.08
N TYR A 119 -7.44 -6.72 1.12
CA TYR A 119 -6.34 -7.64 1.41
C TYR A 119 -5.33 -7.70 0.26
N VAL A 120 -4.90 -6.53 -0.20
CA VAL A 120 -3.96 -6.39 -1.32
C VAL A 120 -2.60 -5.94 -0.82
N VAL A 121 -1.55 -6.66 -1.19
CA VAL A 121 -0.16 -6.32 -0.85
C VAL A 121 0.61 -6.06 -2.13
N ALA A 122 1.09 -4.83 -2.32
CA ALA A 122 1.94 -4.43 -3.44
C ALA A 122 3.27 -3.90 -2.92
N LEU A 123 4.36 -4.61 -3.23
CA LEU A 123 5.71 -4.19 -2.85
C LEU A 123 6.57 -4.00 -4.10
N GLY A 124 7.23 -2.85 -4.17
CA GLY A 124 8.07 -2.42 -5.27
C GLY A 124 7.36 -1.47 -6.25
N ALA A 125 8.16 -0.74 -7.02
CA ALA A 125 7.63 0.27 -7.93
C ALA A 125 6.72 -0.36 -8.99
N LEU A 126 5.56 0.26 -9.21
CA LEU A 126 4.55 -0.21 -10.17
C LEU A 126 4.01 -1.63 -9.90
N ALA A 127 4.08 -2.12 -8.65
CA ALA A 127 3.32 -3.31 -8.24
C ALA A 127 1.83 -2.96 -8.19
N ILE A 128 0.99 -3.66 -8.95
CA ILE A 128 -0.46 -3.39 -9.02
C ILE A 128 -0.72 -1.91 -9.36
N ASN A 129 -0.06 -1.38 -10.40
CA ASN A 129 -0.27 0.00 -10.80
C ASN A 129 -1.60 0.18 -11.56
N THR A 130 -1.96 -0.78 -12.41
CA THR A 130 -3.11 -0.65 -13.33
C THR A 130 -4.32 -1.51 -12.96
N VAL A 131 -4.11 -2.72 -12.43
CA VAL A 131 -5.20 -3.68 -12.14
C VAL A 131 -4.90 -4.50 -10.89
N SER A 132 -5.92 -4.64 -10.04
CA SER A 132 -5.89 -5.34 -8.76
C SER A 132 -7.06 -6.34 -8.63
N SER A 133 -6.90 -7.30 -7.73
CA SER A 133 -7.93 -8.24 -7.28
C SER A 133 -7.83 -8.50 -5.77
N ASN A 134 -8.89 -9.07 -5.18
CA ASN A 134 -8.91 -9.39 -3.74
C ASN A 134 -7.90 -10.47 -3.36
N ASN A 135 -7.38 -10.41 -2.14
CA ASN A 135 -6.49 -11.43 -1.57
C ASN A 135 -5.25 -11.67 -2.44
N THR A 136 -4.61 -10.59 -2.91
CA THR A 136 -3.46 -10.69 -3.81
C THR A 136 -2.19 -10.19 -3.15
N ILE A 137 -1.08 -10.83 -3.49
CA ILE A 137 0.26 -10.38 -3.14
C ILE A 137 1.04 -10.20 -4.43
N THR A 138 1.61 -9.02 -4.64
CA THR A 138 2.45 -8.70 -5.79
C THR A 138 3.78 -8.10 -5.36
N LEU A 139 4.87 -8.74 -5.78
CA LEU A 139 6.24 -8.28 -5.55
C LEU A 139 6.89 -7.91 -6.88
N ASN A 140 7.25 -6.65 -7.07
CA ASN A 140 7.75 -6.15 -8.34
C ASN A 140 9.09 -5.43 -8.20
N ALA A 141 10.14 -6.04 -8.73
CA ALA A 141 11.46 -5.41 -8.84
C ALA A 141 11.88 -5.19 -10.31
N THR A 142 10.91 -5.09 -11.23
CA THR A 142 11.19 -5.01 -12.68
C THR A 142 11.18 -3.60 -13.28
N ALA A 143 10.76 -2.60 -12.50
CA ALA A 143 10.53 -1.22 -12.96
C ALA A 143 9.48 -1.08 -14.10
N ALA A 144 8.80 -2.16 -14.48
CA ALA A 144 7.65 -2.18 -15.37
C ALA A 144 6.39 -2.53 -14.58
N ASP A 145 5.20 -2.21 -15.09
CA ASP A 145 3.94 -2.57 -14.43
C ASP A 145 3.82 -4.09 -14.27
N LEU A 146 3.41 -4.51 -13.06
CA LEU A 146 3.04 -5.89 -12.74
C LEU A 146 1.61 -5.89 -12.19
N PRO A 147 0.60 -5.95 -13.08
CA PRO A 147 -0.80 -6.00 -12.67
C PRO A 147 -1.12 -7.35 -12.03
N ASN A 148 -2.07 -7.37 -11.09
CA ASN A 148 -2.59 -8.61 -10.53
C ASN A 148 -4.12 -8.62 -10.52
N ALA A 149 -4.69 -9.11 -11.62
CA ALA A 149 -6.12 -9.21 -11.83
C ALA A 149 -6.76 -10.50 -11.29
N VAL A 150 -5.96 -11.44 -10.76
CA VAL A 150 -6.43 -12.78 -10.37
C VAL A 150 -6.65 -12.81 -8.85
N PRO A 151 -7.87 -13.05 -8.34
CA PRO A 151 -8.09 -13.21 -6.90
C PRO A 151 -7.28 -14.38 -6.33
N ASP A 152 -6.94 -14.29 -5.04
CA ASP A 152 -6.26 -15.37 -4.30
C ASP A 152 -4.91 -15.79 -4.93
N SER A 153 -4.19 -14.84 -5.53
CA SER A 153 -2.98 -15.12 -6.31
C SER A 153 -1.73 -14.46 -5.75
N PHE A 154 -0.59 -15.09 -6.06
CA PHE A 154 0.73 -14.54 -5.78
C PHE A 154 1.48 -14.27 -7.08
N MET A 155 1.77 -13.00 -7.33
CA MET A 155 2.58 -12.55 -8.46
C MET A 155 3.92 -12.01 -7.98
N VAL A 156 5.00 -12.42 -8.64
CA VAL A 156 6.34 -11.96 -8.30
C VAL A 156 7.20 -11.90 -9.56
N LYS A 157 7.88 -10.77 -9.74
CA LYS A 157 8.96 -10.65 -10.74
C LYS A 157 10.13 -9.83 -10.21
N PRO A 158 11.39 -10.23 -10.54
CA PRO A 158 11.76 -11.48 -11.20
C PRO A 158 11.74 -12.69 -10.23
N VAL A 159 11.75 -13.90 -10.80
CA VAL A 159 12.01 -15.17 -10.08
C VAL A 159 13.30 -15.77 -10.63
N TRP A 160 14.21 -16.19 -9.74
CA TRP A 160 15.50 -16.76 -10.14
C TRP A 160 15.32 -18.21 -10.61
N ASN A 161 15.87 -18.54 -11.79
CA ASN A 161 15.87 -19.90 -12.33
C ASN A 161 17.11 -20.66 -11.79
N ALA A 162 16.89 -21.52 -10.80
CA ALA A 162 17.93 -22.33 -10.18
C ALA A 162 17.49 -23.80 -10.06
N ALA A 163 18.46 -24.71 -10.18
CA ALA A 163 18.21 -26.13 -9.99
C ALA A 163 18.05 -26.46 -8.49
N GLY A 164 17.07 -27.29 -8.16
CA GLY A 164 16.82 -27.72 -6.78
C GLY A 164 15.86 -28.91 -6.70
N PRO A 165 15.76 -29.55 -5.52
CA PRO A 165 14.91 -30.73 -5.33
C PRO A 165 13.40 -30.41 -5.29
N ASN A 166 13.03 -29.13 -5.17
CA ASN A 166 11.64 -28.67 -5.07
C ASN A 166 11.30 -27.79 -6.27
N ALA A 167 10.11 -27.96 -6.83
CA ALA A 167 9.60 -27.15 -7.94
C ALA A 167 8.21 -26.59 -7.61
N LEU A 168 8.01 -25.31 -7.92
CA LEU A 168 6.70 -24.66 -8.02
C LEU A 168 6.44 -24.37 -9.50
N THR A 169 5.16 -24.23 -9.86
CA THR A 169 4.80 -23.78 -11.20
C THR A 169 4.92 -22.26 -11.25
N TYR A 170 5.68 -21.74 -12.21
CA TYR A 170 5.86 -20.30 -12.42
C TYR A 170 5.57 -19.93 -13.86
N ASN A 171 4.71 -18.95 -14.07
CA ASN A 171 4.43 -18.38 -15.38
C ASN A 171 5.29 -17.12 -15.59
N PRO A 172 6.36 -17.16 -16.41
CA PRO A 172 7.22 -15.98 -16.61
C PRO A 172 6.52 -14.82 -17.33
N ALA A 173 5.46 -15.09 -18.09
CA ALA A 173 4.70 -14.05 -18.78
C ALA A 173 3.86 -13.24 -17.80
N THR A 174 3.15 -13.89 -16.87
CA THR A 174 2.29 -13.20 -15.89
C THR A 174 3.00 -12.86 -14.59
N GLY A 175 4.06 -13.60 -14.23
CA GLY A 175 4.71 -13.52 -12.93
C GLY A 175 4.03 -14.37 -11.84
N GLU A 176 3.02 -15.15 -12.20
CA GLU A 176 2.23 -15.93 -11.24
C GLU A 176 2.97 -17.19 -10.80
N ILE A 177 3.01 -17.42 -9.49
CA ILE A 177 3.43 -18.69 -8.89
C ILE A 177 2.18 -19.49 -8.50
N THR A 178 2.09 -20.72 -8.99
CA THR A 178 0.99 -21.64 -8.71
C THR A 178 1.51 -23.01 -8.26
N TYR A 179 0.58 -23.85 -7.79
CA TYR A 179 0.83 -25.26 -7.54
C TYR A 179 -0.16 -26.10 -8.34
N THR A 180 0.24 -27.31 -8.68
CA THR A 180 -0.64 -28.32 -9.28
C THR A 180 -0.79 -29.49 -8.31
N THR A 181 -1.97 -30.09 -8.26
CA THR A 181 -2.10 -31.43 -7.67
C THR A 181 -1.49 -32.42 -8.64
N SER A 182 -0.68 -33.36 -8.13
CA SER A 182 0.09 -34.29 -8.95
C SER A 182 -0.82 -34.98 -9.98
N SER A 183 -0.54 -34.73 -11.26
CA SER A 183 -1.05 -35.53 -12.38
C SER A 183 0.04 -36.52 -12.81
N LEU A 184 -0.32 -37.47 -13.69
CA LEU A 184 0.65 -38.35 -14.34
C LEU A 184 1.78 -37.55 -15.02
N ASP A 185 1.48 -36.35 -15.53
CA ASP A 185 2.45 -35.46 -16.19
C ASP A 185 3.48 -34.86 -15.23
N THR A 186 3.16 -34.76 -13.94
CA THR A 186 4.15 -34.32 -12.93
C THR A 186 5.20 -35.40 -12.64
N LYS A 187 4.95 -36.65 -13.10
CA LYS A 187 5.84 -37.81 -12.93
C LYS A 187 6.75 -38.09 -14.13
N GLU A 188 6.70 -37.31 -15.21
CA GLU A 188 7.57 -37.49 -16.39
C GLU A 188 9.08 -37.37 -16.06
N ASN A 189 9.45 -36.77 -14.91
CA ASN A 189 10.82 -36.76 -14.39
C ASN A 189 11.19 -38.00 -13.53
N ILE A 190 10.23 -38.88 -13.24
CA ILE A 190 10.48 -40.20 -12.65
C ILE A 190 10.61 -41.16 -13.83
N LYS A 191 11.83 -41.32 -14.36
CA LYS A 191 12.13 -42.44 -15.26
C LYS A 191 11.80 -43.72 -14.49
N GLU A 192 10.70 -44.38 -14.82
CA GLU A 192 10.43 -45.72 -14.31
C GLU A 192 11.55 -46.64 -14.83
N HIS A 193 12.52 -46.89 -13.98
CA HIS A 193 13.61 -47.82 -14.23
C HIS A 193 13.18 -49.19 -13.69
N TRP A 194 12.33 -49.88 -14.44
CA TRP A 194 11.95 -51.26 -14.16
C TRP A 194 12.32 -52.11 -15.38
N GLY A 195 13.49 -52.76 -15.30
CA GLY A 195 13.92 -53.86 -16.15
C GLY A 195 13.80 -55.19 -15.41
#